data_AF-A0A7T7HPR0-F1
#
_entry.id   AF-A0A7T7HPR0-F1
#
_cell.length_a   1.000
_cell.length_b   1.000
_cell.length_c   1.000
_cell.angle_alpha   90.00
_cell.angle_beta   90.00
_cell.angle_gamma   90.00
#
_symmetry.space_group_name_H-M   'P 1'
#
loop_
_entity.id
_entity.type
_entity.pdbx_description
1 polymer ?
#
loop_
_entity_poly.entity_id
_entity_poly.type
_entity_poly.pdbx_seq_one_letter_code
_entity_poly.pdbx_strand_id
1 'polypeptide(L)' 'MIFIDSMDEGDFLADLKTQRAVVISLMIVGEAASGVLADYPAFAQSHATVRWRSICGTRNRIAHGYFDIDLHVVQPC' A
#
# COMPACT_ATOMS: atom_id res chain seq x y z
N MET A 1 10.12 -2.43 4.48
CA MET A 1 9.55 -1.21 5.08
C MET A 1 9.30 -1.52 6.54
N ILE A 2 9.98 -0.82 7.45
CA ILE A 2 10.29 -1.28 8.84
C ILE A 2 9.38 -0.58 9.87
N PHE A 3 8.32 0.11 9.44
CA PHE A 3 7.56 1.01 10.33
C PHE A 3 6.88 0.32 11.51
N ILE A 4 6.56 -0.97 11.35
CA ILE A 4 5.84 -1.78 12.33
C ILE A 4 6.75 -2.82 12.99
N ASP A 5 8.07 -2.72 12.77
CA ASP A 5 8.99 -3.70 13.34
C ASP A 5 8.95 -3.63 14.86
N SER A 6 8.73 -4.78 15.51
CA SER A 6 8.50 -4.90 16.95
C SER A 6 7.23 -4.22 17.50
N MET A 7 6.26 -3.86 16.66
CA MET A 7 4.94 -3.37 17.10
C MET A 7 3.91 -4.50 17.02
N ASP A 8 3.09 -4.64 18.06
CA ASP A 8 1.88 -5.45 17.97
C ASP A 8 0.70 -4.64 17.36
N GLU A 9 -0.43 -5.31 17.18
CA GLU A 9 -1.63 -4.68 16.61
C GLU A 9 -2.15 -3.51 17.47
N GLY A 10 -2.09 -3.64 18.80
CA GLY A 10 -2.52 -2.60 19.73
C GLY A 10 -1.63 -1.36 19.64
N ASP A 11 -0.32 -1.57 19.59
CA ASP A 11 0.67 -0.50 19.42
C ASP A 11 0.47 0.23 18.08
N PHE A 12 0.20 -0.51 17.01
CA PHE A 12 -0.05 0.08 15.70
C PHE A 12 -1.34 0.91 15.67
N LEU A 13 -2.43 0.40 16.25
CA LEU A 13 -3.71 1.10 16.32
C LEU A 13 -3.66 2.36 17.21
N ALA A 14 -2.77 2.38 18.21
CA ALA A 14 -2.56 3.55 19.06
C ALA A 14 -1.64 4.62 18.42
N ASP A 15 -0.77 4.26 17.47
CA ASP A 15 0.18 5.18 16.84
C ASP A 15 -0.28 5.71 15.47
N LEU A 16 -0.98 6.84 15.51
CA LEU A 16 -1.45 7.54 14.32
C LEU A 16 -0.31 8.01 13.37
N LYS A 17 0.89 8.29 13.89
CA LYS A 17 2.03 8.70 13.05
C LYS A 17 2.50 7.51 12.22
N THR A 18 2.60 6.34 12.83
CA THR A 18 3.00 5.11 12.15
C THR A 18 1.95 4.67 11.13
N GLN A 19 0.66 4.74 11.47
CA GLN A 19 -0.43 4.51 10.50
C GLN A 19 -0.31 5.42 9.28
N ARG A 20 -0.10 6.73 9.49
CA ARG A 20 0.09 7.70 8.39
C ARG A 20 1.32 7.39 7.55
N ALA A 21 2.43 7.00 8.17
CA ALA A 21 3.65 6.63 7.46
C ALA A 21 3.43 5.39 6.57
N VAL A 22 2.73 4.37 7.07
CA VAL A 22 2.35 3.17 6.31
C VAL A 22 1.42 3.53 5.15
N VAL A 23 0.39 4.35 5.41
CA VAL A 23 -0.56 4.79 4.39
C VAL A 23 0.12 5.55 3.24
N ILE A 24 0.97 6.54 3.55
CA ILE A 24 1.71 7.29 2.53
C ILE A 24 2.62 6.36 1.72
N SER A 25 3.24 5.40 2.39
CA SER A 25 4.10 4.44 1.74
C SER A 25 3.36 3.54 0.75
N LEU A 26 2.17 3.07 1.11
CA LEU A 26 1.30 2.33 0.20
C LEU A 26 0.86 3.20 -1.00
N MET A 27 0.60 4.49 -0.79
CA MET A 27 0.32 5.42 -1.89
C MET A 27 1.50 5.55 -2.86
N ILE A 28 2.73 5.68 -2.35
CA ILE A 28 3.95 5.77 -3.17
C ILE A 28 4.13 4.50 -4.02
N VAL A 29 3.90 3.32 -3.43
CA VAL A 29 3.97 2.05 -4.15
C VAL A 29 2.90 1.97 -5.24
N GLY A 30 1.66 2.41 -4.95
CA GLY A 30 0.58 2.49 -5.93
C GLY A 30 0.90 3.42 -7.11
N GLU A 31 1.52 4.56 -6.82
CA GLU A 31 1.95 5.51 -7.85
C GLU A 31 3.08 4.93 -8.72
N ALA A 32 4.09 4.33 -8.09
CA ALA A 32 5.18 3.68 -8.81
C ALA A 32 4.69 2.55 -9.73
N ALA A 33 3.76 1.72 -9.26
CA ALA A 33 3.15 0.67 -10.09
C ALA A 33 2.37 1.25 -11.28
N SER A 34 1.73 2.40 -11.11
CA SER A 34 1.01 3.09 -12.17
C SER A 34 1.97 3.62 -13.23
N GLY A 35 3.09 4.23 -12.81
CA GLY A 35 4.16 4.66 -13.72
C GLY A 35 4.78 3.49 -14.50
N VAL A 36 5.03 2.35 -13.85
CA VAL A 36 5.52 1.14 -14.54
C VAL A 36 4.56 0.65 -15.62
N LEU A 37 3.24 0.64 -15.36
CA LEU A 37 2.26 0.24 -16.35
C LEU A 37 2.15 1.23 -17.52
N ALA A 38 2.29 2.53 -17.26
CA ALA A 38 2.19 3.58 -18.27
C ALA A 38 3.44 3.64 -19.16
N ASP A 39 4.61 3.66 -18.54
CA ASP A 39 5.88 3.96 -19.23
C ASP A 39 6.61 2.68 -19.68
N TYR A 40 6.38 1.55 -19.00
CA TYR A 40 7.08 0.28 -19.23
C TYR A 40 6.13 -0.93 -19.37
N PRO A 41 5.14 -0.90 -20.29
CA PRO A 41 4.13 -1.95 -20.38
C PRO A 41 4.70 -3.34 -20.73
N ALA A 42 5.79 -3.42 -21.49
CA ALA A 42 6.45 -4.68 -21.82
C ALA A 42 7.12 -5.32 -20.59
N PHE A 43 7.68 -4.51 -19.70
CA PHE A 43 8.26 -4.97 -18.43
C PHE A 43 7.18 -5.48 -17.49
N ALA A 44 6.05 -4.77 -17.39
CA ALA A 44 4.92 -5.20 -16.59
C ALA A 44 4.35 -6.54 -17.09
N GLN A 45 4.29 -6.74 -18.41
CA GLN A 45 3.84 -8.00 -19.02
C GLN A 45 4.81 -9.16 -18.76
N SER A 46 6.12 -8.94 -18.81
CA SER A 46 7.10 -9.99 -18.48
C SER A 46 7.09 -10.37 -16.99
N HIS A 47 6.58 -9.49 -16.13
CA HIS A 47 6.39 -9.70 -14.69
C HIS A 47 4.91 -9.83 -14.33
N ALA A 48 4.15 -10.65 -15.07
CA ALA A 48 2.71 -10.83 -14.87
C ALA A 48 2.32 -11.45 -13.52
N THR A 49 3.27 -12.05 -12.79
CA THR A 49 3.06 -12.55 -11.41
C THR A 49 2.83 -11.41 -10.42
N VAL A 50 3.37 -10.22 -10.71
CA VAL A 50 3.10 -9.02 -9.92
C VAL A 50 1.72 -8.50 -10.30
N ARG A 51 0.84 -8.33 -9.31
CA ARG A 51 -0.53 -7.85 -9.51
C ARG A 51 -0.59 -6.33 -9.69
N TRP A 52 0.06 -5.80 -10.73
CA TRP A 52 0.22 -4.36 -10.99
C TRP A 52 -1.08 -3.56 -10.84
N ARG A 53 -2.16 -3.99 -11.51
CA ARG A 53 -3.47 -3.33 -11.44
C ARG A 53 -4.06 -3.31 -10.02
N SER A 54 -3.82 -4.35 -9.22
CA SER A 54 -4.26 -4.40 -7.83
C SER A 54 -3.46 -3.41 -6.96
N ILE A 55 -2.16 -3.27 -7.24
CA ILE A 55 -1.28 -2.32 -6.53
C ILE A 55 -1.70 -0.89 -6.86
N CYS A 56 -1.97 -0.56 -8.13
CA CYS A 56 -2.55 0.73 -8.53
C CYS A 56 -3.89 0.99 -7.82
N GLY A 57 -4.75 -0.03 -7.73
CA GLY A 57 -6.05 0.07 -7.02
C GLY A 57 -5.94 0.30 -5.51
N THR A 58 -4.78 0.00 -4.91
CA THR A 58 -4.54 0.21 -3.47
C THR A 58 -4.55 1.70 -3.12
N ARG A 59 -3.99 2.56 -4.00
CA ARG A 59 -4.06 4.02 -3.87
C ARG A 59 -5.53 4.50 -3.83
N ASN A 60 -6.37 4.00 -4.73
CA ASN A 60 -7.78 4.40 -4.79
C ASN A 60 -8.57 3.96 -3.54
N ARG A 61 -8.29 2.77 -3.01
CA ARG A 61 -8.94 2.26 -1.80
C ARG A 61 -8.56 3.07 -0.56
N ILE A 62 -7.29 3.47 -0.45
CA ILE A 62 -6.79 4.32 0.63
C ILE A 62 -7.33 5.76 0.53
N ALA A 63 -7.38 6.33 -0.67
CA ALA A 63 -7.83 7.71 -0.88
C ALA A 63 -9.35 7.89 -0.64
N HIS A 64 -10.17 6.87 -0.91
CA HIS A 64 -11.60 6.88 -0.60
C HIS A 64 -11.92 6.45 0.85
N GLY A 65 -11.05 5.66 1.46
CA GLY A 65 -11.21 5.19 2.83
C GLY A 65 -10.65 6.12 3.91
N TYR A 66 -10.30 7.38 3.66
CA TYR A 66 -9.61 8.23 4.67
C TYR A 66 -10.36 8.38 6.03
N PHE A 67 -11.63 7.98 6.13
CA PHE A 67 -12.38 7.80 7.39
C PHE A 67 -12.75 6.34 7.74
N ASP A 68 -12.51 5.39 6.83
CA ASP A 68 -13.04 4.03 6.84
C ASP A 68 -12.00 3.01 6.29
N ILE A 69 -10.69 3.29 6.44
CA ILE A 69 -9.66 2.29 6.19
C ILE A 69 -9.81 1.29 7.33
N ASP A 70 -10.39 0.13 7.03
CA ASP A 70 -10.35 -0.99 7.94
C ASP A 70 -8.89 -1.44 8.10
N LEU A 71 -8.25 -0.96 9.17
CA LEU A 71 -6.85 -1.26 9.49
C LEU A 71 -6.64 -2.76 9.73
N HIS A 72 -7.69 -3.56 9.95
CA HIS A 72 -7.58 -5.03 9.96
C HIS A 72 -7.16 -5.62 8.59
N VAL A 73 -7.37 -4.89 7.48
CA VAL A 73 -6.92 -5.34 6.14
C VAL A 73 -5.44 -5.02 5.90
N VAL A 74 -4.83 -4.16 6.72
CA VAL A 74 -3.39 -3.85 6.70
C VAL A 74 -2.67 -4.75 7.72
N GLN A 75 -2.88 -6.06 7.64
CA GLN A 75 -2.04 -7.03 8.32
C GLN A 75 -1.22 -7.83 7.30
N PRO A 76 0.12 -7.88 7.43
CA PRO A 76 0.88 -8.98 6.86
C PRO A 76 0.60 -10.24 7.69
N CYS A 77 0.63 -11.40 7.02
CA CYS A 77 0.75 -12.68 7.68
C CYS A 77 1.97 -12.75 8.60
#